data_AF-A0A2G6BAC7-F1
#
_entry.id   AF-A0A2G6BAC7-F1
#
_cell.length_a   1.000
_cell.length_b   1.000
_cell.length_c   1.000
_cell.angle_alpha   90.00
_cell.angle_beta   90.00
_cell.angle_gamma   90.00
#
_symmetry.space_group_name_H-M   'P 1'
#
loop_
_entity.id
_entity.type
_entity.pdbx_description
1 polymer ?
#
loop_
_entity_poly.entity_id
_entity_poly.type
_entity_poly.pdbx_seq_one_letter_code
_entity_poly.pdbx_strand_id
1 'polypeptide(L)'
;MLLPELSLYDRTEITVAWIRDKVSGQNLNILTVIEICPKEQPISEAILPNNEDLIYCKRINKNMSLYIARKYDLSPIEALEFFRGNENLQTIVIEGRELKFPAIGHLELEPPKEVPLLISSNLHPDDRALSNILPKRPVDQRVSSLMDVNGSALNRIGHKNLGKITAAIKEVLFVDLIKYQEYIGSFLFSMPNPYLRNHSIRLHHEQTAVIVEFYLRHGMDLKGGEIELVDERRGGQGFVKKISIEQTVHMIPIPYSPEKLRVRIFSPEGVLISEEASHFLMNIHVNMQLAGPTRKIQVTGEDGTAKEQFEVKTFSSDNIDILQDKEQSLHQKLASAEESRMMNQLESQRKFIYFPGNNEDSKQKATEIIRELISRTRERCVICDPYLSGKDVVRFATHVRSRNADIQLLGSAKHLTEKASDGYVNGELLHSAISQLSKHDKSLRIECRVLKGRKKSPLHDRFLIIDEIVYILGSSLNEYGSKATTLFKVPDPRHIQRQVDSWLKESPSLEEWISARTKEADADE
;
A
#
# COMPACT_ATOMS: atom_id res chain seq x y z
N MET A 1 29.06 -10.00 13.51
CA MET A 1 28.91 -11.48 13.45
C MET A 1 29.08 -12.02 12.03
N LEU A 2 29.63 -11.24 11.09
CA LEU A 2 29.56 -11.50 9.65
C LEU A 2 30.70 -12.35 9.08
N LEU A 3 31.88 -12.34 9.70
CA LEU A 3 33.12 -12.87 9.11
C LEU A 3 33.10 -14.39 8.80
N PRO A 4 32.55 -15.28 9.66
CA PRO A 4 32.50 -16.71 9.34
C PRO A 4 31.63 -17.02 8.12
N GLU A 5 30.50 -16.32 7.97
CA GLU A 5 29.54 -16.54 6.88
C GLU A 5 30.09 -16.09 5.52
N LEU A 6 31.01 -15.12 5.47
CA LEU A 6 31.58 -14.62 4.21
C LEU A 6 32.26 -15.71 3.36
N SER A 7 32.80 -16.74 3.99
CA SER A 7 33.45 -17.87 3.31
C SER A 7 32.51 -18.69 2.43
N LEU A 8 31.19 -18.53 2.60
CA LEU A 8 30.16 -19.21 1.83
C LEU A 8 29.79 -18.48 0.52
N TYR A 9 30.42 -17.33 0.26
CA TYR A 9 30.14 -16.48 -0.89
C TYR A 9 31.34 -16.43 -1.85
N ASP A 10 31.05 -16.50 -3.14
CA ASP A 10 32.08 -16.67 -4.18
C ASP A 10 32.43 -15.36 -4.89
N ARG A 11 31.48 -14.43 -4.98
CA ARG A 11 31.64 -13.17 -5.72
C ARG A 11 30.87 -12.05 -5.05
N THR A 12 31.02 -10.83 -5.58
CA THR A 12 30.27 -9.67 -5.10
C THR A 12 29.73 -8.84 -6.26
N GLU A 13 28.62 -8.15 -6.02
CA GLU A 13 27.98 -7.26 -6.98
C GLU A 13 27.67 -5.95 -6.26
N ILE A 14 28.40 -4.88 -6.59
CA ILE A 14 28.22 -3.56 -5.98
C ILE A 14 27.57 -2.62 -6.98
N THR A 15 26.33 -2.23 -6.72
CA THR A 15 25.60 -1.20 -7.47
C THR A 15 25.74 0.13 -6.75
N VAL A 16 26.28 1.15 -7.42
CA VAL A 16 26.47 2.49 -6.85
C VAL A 16 25.72 3.50 -7.69
N ALA A 17 24.83 4.26 -7.05
CA ALA A 17 24.20 5.44 -7.63
C ALA A 17 24.69 6.69 -6.87
N TRP A 18 25.29 7.64 -7.57
CA TRP A 18 25.88 8.83 -6.95
C TRP A 18 25.74 10.09 -7.79
N ILE A 19 25.76 11.24 -7.12
CA ILE A 19 25.83 12.55 -7.75
C ILE A 19 27.26 13.05 -7.74
N ARG A 20 27.76 13.49 -8.89
CA ARG A 20 28.96 14.33 -8.97
C ARG A 20 28.55 15.80 -8.89
N ASP A 21 28.94 16.47 -7.82
CA ASP A 21 28.86 17.92 -7.74
C ASP A 21 30.08 18.55 -8.42
N LYS A 22 29.85 19.27 -9.52
CA LYS A 22 30.89 19.91 -10.33
C LYS A 22 31.50 21.13 -9.64
N VAL A 23 30.81 21.72 -8.67
CA VAL A 23 31.31 22.90 -7.94
C VAL A 23 32.30 22.47 -6.87
N SER A 24 31.90 21.52 -6.01
CA SER A 24 32.78 21.02 -4.95
C SER A 24 33.74 19.92 -5.41
N GLY A 25 33.50 19.29 -6.56
CA GLY A 25 34.26 18.14 -7.02
C GLY A 25 34.03 16.88 -6.19
N GLN A 26 33.01 16.85 -5.32
CA GLN A 26 32.72 15.72 -4.45
C GLN A 26 31.70 14.76 -5.09
N ASN A 27 31.79 13.49 -4.71
CA ASN A 27 30.74 12.51 -4.99
C ASN A 27 29.83 12.38 -3.77
N LEU A 28 28.52 12.49 -3.99
CA LEU A 28 27.49 12.27 -3.00
C LEU A 28 26.82 10.92 -3.29
N ASN A 29 26.94 9.97 -2.36
CA ASN A 29 26.19 8.71 -2.44
C ASN A 29 24.68 8.98 -2.42
N ILE A 30 23.93 8.33 -3.30
CA ILE A 30 22.46 8.38 -3.33
C ILE A 30 21.89 7.05 -2.86
N LEU A 31 22.43 5.95 -3.38
CA LEU A 31 22.08 4.60 -2.96
C LEU A 31 23.23 3.69 -3.39
N THR A 32 23.76 2.91 -2.45
CA THR A 32 24.73 1.85 -2.75
C THR A 32 24.20 0.54 -2.24
N VAL A 33 24.18 -0.48 -3.10
CA VAL A 33 23.81 -1.85 -2.73
C VAL A 33 25.00 -2.76 -3.00
N ILE A 34 25.49 -3.40 -1.95
CA ILE A 34 26.59 -4.34 -1.93
C ILE A 34 25.96 -5.71 -1.71
N GLU A 35 25.95 -6.54 -2.74
CA GLU A 35 25.47 -7.92 -2.64
C GLU A 35 26.68 -8.85 -2.64
N ILE A 36 26.82 -9.69 -1.61
CA ILE A 36 27.75 -10.82 -1.66
C ILE A 36 27.00 -12.03 -2.21
N CYS A 37 27.45 -12.60 -3.30
CA CYS A 37 26.68 -13.56 -4.07
C CYS A 37 27.19 -15.00 -3.80
N PRO A 38 26.32 -15.91 -3.35
CA PRO A 38 26.67 -17.30 -3.14
C PRO A 38 26.80 -18.05 -4.48
N LYS A 39 27.33 -19.28 -4.41
CA LYS A 39 27.41 -20.21 -5.55
C LYS A 39 26.11 -20.30 -6.32
N GLU A 40 26.20 -20.35 -7.65
CA GLU A 40 25.05 -20.52 -8.56
C GLU A 40 24.02 -19.37 -8.54
N GLN A 41 24.24 -18.28 -7.81
CA GLN A 41 23.38 -17.11 -7.93
C GLN A 41 23.49 -16.56 -9.37
N PRO A 42 22.38 -16.24 -10.06
CA PRO A 42 22.42 -15.55 -11.34
C PRO A 42 23.09 -14.18 -11.21
N ILE A 43 23.90 -13.79 -12.19
CA ILE A 43 24.49 -12.44 -12.25
C ILE A 43 23.36 -11.44 -12.52
N SER A 44 23.37 -10.30 -11.81
CA SER A 44 22.38 -9.26 -12.07
C SER A 44 22.51 -8.67 -13.48
N GLU A 45 21.39 -8.30 -14.09
CA GLU A 45 21.38 -7.69 -15.42
C GLU A 45 22.27 -6.45 -15.49
N ALA A 46 22.96 -6.25 -16.61
CA ALA A 46 23.77 -5.05 -16.82
C ALA A 46 22.90 -3.78 -16.76
N ILE A 47 23.45 -2.70 -16.21
CA ILE A 47 22.77 -1.40 -16.08
C ILE A 47 22.32 -0.85 -17.44
N LEU A 48 23.15 -1.08 -18.47
CA LEU A 48 22.87 -0.71 -19.85
C LEU A 48 22.97 -1.97 -20.73
N PRO A 49 21.86 -2.66 -21.02
CA PRO A 49 21.89 -3.95 -21.72
C PRO A 49 22.43 -3.88 -23.16
N ASN A 50 22.56 -2.67 -23.74
CA ASN A 50 22.95 -2.46 -25.15
C ASN A 50 24.13 -1.50 -25.35
N ASN A 51 24.87 -1.12 -24.31
CA ASN A 51 25.95 -0.13 -24.43
C ASN A 51 27.28 -0.65 -23.88
N GLU A 52 28.38 -0.31 -24.54
CA GLU A 52 29.75 -0.62 -24.07
C GLU A 52 30.10 0.16 -22.79
N ASP A 53 29.37 1.25 -22.51
CA ASP A 53 29.54 2.03 -21.29
C ASP A 53 29.02 1.27 -20.06
N LEU A 54 29.92 0.91 -19.14
CA LEU A 54 29.63 0.30 -17.85
C LEU A 54 29.00 1.28 -16.82
N ILE A 55 28.84 2.55 -17.20
CA ILE A 55 28.37 3.63 -16.34
C ILE A 55 27.24 4.41 -17.03
N TYR A 56 26.05 4.38 -16.44
CA TYR A 56 24.96 5.28 -16.80
C TYR A 56 25.25 6.69 -16.30
N CYS A 57 24.99 7.71 -17.11
CA CYS A 57 25.14 9.11 -16.72
C CYS A 57 23.93 9.95 -17.17
N LYS A 58 23.37 10.75 -16.25
CA LYS A 58 22.30 11.70 -16.53
C LYS A 58 22.61 13.07 -15.93
N ARG A 59 22.59 14.11 -16.76
CA ARG A 59 22.74 15.48 -16.27
C ARG A 59 21.47 15.91 -15.53
N ILE A 60 21.61 16.31 -14.27
CA ILE A 60 20.48 16.76 -13.43
C ILE A 60 20.26 18.26 -13.58
N ASN A 61 21.35 19.04 -13.51
CA ASN A 61 21.35 20.49 -13.71
C ASN A 61 22.73 20.96 -14.22
N LYS A 62 23.02 22.27 -14.15
CA LYS A 62 24.31 22.82 -14.60
C LYS A 62 25.50 22.29 -13.80
N ASN A 63 25.28 22.02 -12.51
CA ASN A 63 26.31 21.72 -11.51
C ASN A 63 26.31 20.25 -11.08
N MET A 64 25.29 19.46 -11.41
CA MET A 64 25.14 18.08 -10.94
C MET A 64 24.87 17.10 -12.09
N SER A 65 25.56 15.96 -12.05
CA SER A 65 25.29 14.79 -12.88
C SER A 65 25.13 13.55 -11.99
N LEU A 66 24.11 12.75 -12.28
CA LEU A 66 23.89 11.44 -11.68
C LEU A 66 24.66 10.40 -12.47
N TYR A 67 25.30 9.48 -11.75
CA TYR A 67 25.96 8.30 -12.31
C TYR A 67 25.43 7.05 -11.63
N ILE A 68 25.31 5.97 -12.39
CA ILE A 68 24.96 4.64 -11.86
C ILE A 68 25.92 3.63 -12.50
N ALA A 69 26.59 2.83 -11.68
CA ALA A 69 27.54 1.82 -12.13
C ALA A 69 27.42 0.54 -11.30
N ARG A 70 27.88 -0.58 -11.87
CA ARG A 70 27.96 -1.86 -11.16
C ARG A 70 29.36 -2.45 -11.29
N LYS A 71 29.87 -2.97 -10.18
CA LYS A 71 31.18 -3.63 -10.09
C LYS A 71 31.00 -5.08 -9.65
N TYR A 72 31.75 -6.00 -10.27
CA TYR A 72 31.61 -7.45 -10.06
C TYR A 72 32.85 -8.12 -9.42
N ASP A 73 33.98 -7.41 -9.37
CA ASP A 73 35.29 -8.00 -9.05
C ASP A 73 35.84 -7.53 -7.69
N LEU A 74 35.08 -7.71 -6.61
CA LEU A 74 35.66 -7.69 -5.26
C LEU A 74 35.44 -9.03 -4.57
N SER A 75 36.37 -9.37 -3.67
CA SER A 75 36.12 -10.43 -2.70
C SER A 75 35.04 -10.00 -1.68
N PRO A 76 34.32 -10.96 -1.06
CA PRO A 76 33.37 -10.66 0.01
C PRO A 76 33.96 -9.86 1.17
N ILE A 77 35.25 -10.04 1.46
CA ILE A 77 35.97 -9.31 2.51
C ILE A 77 36.15 -7.85 2.12
N GLU A 78 36.67 -7.57 0.92
CA GLU A 78 36.83 -6.20 0.43
C GLU A 78 35.48 -5.47 0.31
N ALA A 79 34.41 -6.19 -0.06
CA ALA A 79 33.06 -5.64 -0.08
C ALA A 79 32.55 -5.26 1.31
N LEU A 80 32.85 -6.06 2.34
CA LEU A 80 32.53 -5.74 3.73
C LEU A 80 33.36 -4.55 4.25
N GLU A 81 34.64 -4.47 3.88
CA GLU A 81 35.50 -3.33 4.21
C GLU A 81 35.00 -2.05 3.55
N PHE A 82 34.59 -2.11 2.28
CA PHE A 82 33.95 -1.01 1.59
C PHE A 82 32.63 -0.57 2.27
N PHE A 83 31.80 -1.53 2.68
CA PHE A 83 30.58 -1.24 3.44
C PHE A 83 30.89 -0.48 4.73
N ARG A 84 31.81 -0.99 5.55
CA ARG A 84 32.21 -0.36 6.82
C ARG A 84 32.83 1.03 6.62
N GLY A 85 33.57 1.20 5.53
CA GLY A 85 34.35 2.41 5.27
C GLY A 85 35.47 2.62 6.28
N ASN A 86 36.21 3.73 6.12
CA ASN A 86 37.25 4.16 7.06
C ASN A 86 37.01 5.64 7.41
N GLU A 87 36.92 5.98 8.70
CA GLU A 87 36.78 7.37 9.17
C GLU A 87 35.69 8.18 8.41
N ASN A 88 34.52 7.58 8.17
CA ASN A 88 33.42 8.16 7.41
C ASN A 88 33.71 8.38 5.91
N LEU A 89 34.59 7.58 5.32
CA LEU A 89 34.89 7.61 3.89
C LEU A 89 34.78 6.20 3.29
N GLN A 90 33.91 6.04 2.30
CA GLN A 90 33.86 4.84 1.47
C GLN A 90 34.61 5.09 0.16
N THR A 91 35.52 4.17 -0.19
CA THR A 91 36.35 4.28 -1.40
C THR A 91 36.23 3.02 -2.24
N ILE A 92 35.99 3.17 -3.54
CA ILE A 92 35.85 2.05 -4.48
C ILE A 92 36.43 2.42 -5.85
N VAL A 93 37.02 1.44 -6.54
CA VAL A 93 37.56 1.64 -7.89
C VAL A 93 36.59 1.09 -8.94
N ILE A 94 36.02 1.97 -9.76
CA ILE A 94 35.13 1.63 -10.88
C ILE A 94 35.81 2.08 -12.18
N GLU A 95 35.96 1.18 -13.17
CA GLU A 95 36.63 1.46 -14.44
C GLU A 95 38.02 2.12 -14.30
N GLY A 96 38.83 1.61 -13.36
CA GLY A 96 40.16 2.15 -13.06
C GLY A 96 40.17 3.53 -12.39
N ARG A 97 39.01 4.09 -12.05
CA ARG A 97 38.89 5.37 -11.34
C ARG A 97 38.52 5.17 -9.89
N GLU A 98 39.31 5.78 -9.00
CA GLU A 98 39.02 5.82 -7.58
C GLU A 98 37.87 6.80 -7.30
N LEU A 99 36.76 6.27 -6.80
CA LEU A 99 35.61 7.02 -6.34
C LEU A 99 35.62 7.09 -4.82
N LYS A 100 35.58 8.32 -4.30
CA LYS A 100 35.53 8.62 -2.87
C LYS A 100 34.15 9.17 -2.53
N PHE A 101 33.50 8.56 -1.55
CA PHE A 101 32.21 8.95 -1.00
C PHE A 101 32.42 9.40 0.46
N PRO A 102 32.73 10.68 0.70
CA PRO A 102 32.76 11.19 2.07
C PRO A 102 31.34 11.14 2.64
N ALA A 103 31.20 10.73 3.90
CA ALA A 103 29.92 10.84 4.58
C ALA A 103 29.56 12.32 4.73
N ILE A 104 28.39 12.68 4.23
CA ILE A 104 27.88 14.06 4.28
C ILE A 104 27.03 14.27 5.54
N GLY A 105 26.80 13.20 6.31
CA GLY A 105 26.08 13.18 7.58
C GLY A 105 26.62 12.09 8.51
N HIS A 106 25.88 11.84 9.59
CA HIS A 106 26.15 10.72 10.49
C HIS A 106 25.51 9.47 9.91
N LEU A 107 26.34 8.47 9.58
CA LEU A 107 25.86 7.16 9.16
C LEU A 107 25.71 6.26 10.38
N GLU A 108 24.52 5.71 10.59
CA GLU A 108 24.27 4.72 11.65
C GLU A 108 23.98 3.35 11.05
N LEU A 109 24.47 2.31 11.75
CA LEU A 109 24.26 0.93 11.36
C LEU A 109 22.89 0.43 11.84
N GLU A 110 22.11 -0.11 10.92
CA GLU A 110 20.82 -0.72 11.17
C GLU A 110 20.76 -2.13 10.55
N PRO A 111 20.53 -3.20 11.34
CA PRO A 111 20.42 -3.18 12.80
C PRO A 111 21.74 -2.88 13.52
N PRO A 112 21.71 -2.43 14.78
CA PRO A 112 22.91 -2.24 15.57
C PRO A 112 23.74 -3.53 15.69
N LYS A 113 25.07 -3.40 15.78
CA LYS A 113 26.04 -4.48 16.04
C LYS A 113 26.24 -5.52 14.92
N GLU A 114 25.92 -5.19 13.67
CA GLU A 114 26.12 -6.08 12.50
C GLU A 114 25.45 -7.45 12.68
N VAL A 115 24.21 -7.43 13.14
CA VAL A 115 23.31 -8.58 13.17
C VAL A 115 22.28 -8.36 12.06
N PRO A 116 22.48 -8.93 10.86
CA PRO A 116 21.62 -8.64 9.71
C PRO A 116 20.16 -9.02 9.97
N LEU A 117 19.25 -8.22 9.42
CA LEU A 117 17.84 -8.60 9.32
C LEU A 117 17.68 -9.70 8.30
N LEU A 118 16.93 -10.75 8.63
CA LEU A 118 16.43 -11.66 7.63
C LEU A 118 15.20 -11.04 6.95
N ILE A 119 15.27 -10.86 5.64
CA ILE A 119 14.14 -10.52 4.81
C ILE A 119 13.77 -11.73 3.96
N SER A 120 12.47 -12.01 3.84
CA SER A 120 11.99 -13.08 2.96
C SER A 120 12.30 -12.76 1.50
N SER A 121 12.22 -13.76 0.62
CA SER A 121 12.30 -13.56 -0.83
C SER A 121 11.46 -12.37 -1.28
N ASN A 122 12.09 -11.49 -2.06
CA ASN A 122 11.51 -10.22 -2.50
C ASN A 122 11.08 -10.25 -3.98
N LEU A 123 10.91 -11.43 -4.60
CA LEU A 123 10.42 -11.58 -5.97
C LEU A 123 9.10 -10.85 -6.19
N HIS A 124 8.20 -10.93 -5.21
CA HIS A 124 6.95 -10.21 -5.23
C HIS A 124 7.10 -8.93 -4.39
N PRO A 125 6.62 -7.79 -4.88
CA PRO A 125 6.53 -6.58 -4.07
C PRO A 125 5.71 -6.88 -2.81
N ASP A 126 6.28 -6.60 -1.65
CA ASP A 126 5.58 -6.58 -0.38
C ASP A 126 5.56 -5.15 0.16
N ASP A 127 4.89 -4.92 1.29
CA ASP A 127 4.84 -3.59 1.92
C ASP A 127 6.16 -3.22 2.64
N ARG A 128 7.16 -4.10 2.68
CA ARG A 128 8.43 -3.86 3.38
C ARG A 128 9.36 -3.05 2.49
N ALA A 129 9.89 -1.94 3.01
CA ALA A 129 10.72 -1.03 2.21
C ALA A 129 12.00 -1.68 1.67
N LEU A 130 12.75 -2.42 2.51
CA LEU A 130 13.99 -3.11 2.11
C LEU A 130 13.78 -4.07 0.93
N SER A 131 12.69 -4.84 0.93
CA SER A 131 12.35 -5.78 -0.15
C SER A 131 12.21 -5.09 -1.52
N ASN A 132 11.87 -3.80 -1.53
CA ASN A 132 11.60 -3.04 -2.74
C ASN A 132 12.78 -2.23 -3.27
N ILE A 133 13.85 -2.08 -2.48
CA ILE A 133 15.07 -1.34 -2.89
C ILE A 133 16.26 -2.26 -3.19
N LEU A 134 16.17 -3.53 -2.78
CA LEU A 134 17.19 -4.55 -3.02
C LEU A 134 16.97 -5.30 -4.34
N PRO A 135 18.04 -5.91 -4.91
CA PRO A 135 17.94 -6.85 -6.02
C PRO A 135 16.90 -7.94 -5.75
N LYS A 136 16.13 -8.28 -6.79
CA LYS A 136 15.06 -9.27 -6.71
C LYS A 136 15.65 -10.68 -6.71
N ARG A 137 15.39 -11.44 -5.64
CA ARG A 137 15.92 -12.80 -5.44
C ARG A 137 14.82 -13.78 -5.00
N PRO A 138 14.84 -15.03 -5.49
CA PRO A 138 13.91 -16.10 -5.10
C PRO A 138 14.17 -16.67 -3.69
N VAL A 139 15.19 -16.16 -3.00
CA VAL A 139 15.63 -16.63 -1.69
C VAL A 139 15.61 -15.51 -0.69
N ASP A 140 15.52 -15.88 0.57
CA ASP A 140 15.65 -14.96 1.69
C ASP A 140 17.06 -14.35 1.71
N GLN A 141 17.15 -13.11 2.18
CA GLN A 141 18.38 -12.32 2.19
C GLN A 141 18.62 -11.76 3.59
N ARG A 142 19.88 -11.73 4.01
CA ARG A 142 20.32 -11.07 5.22
C ARG A 142 20.82 -9.68 4.89
N VAL A 143 20.31 -8.66 5.56
CA VAL A 143 20.57 -7.27 5.19
C VAL A 143 21.05 -6.46 6.39
N SER A 144 22.15 -5.75 6.21
CA SER A 144 22.60 -4.67 7.10
C SER A 144 22.63 -3.37 6.31
N SER A 145 22.37 -2.25 6.96
CA SER A 145 22.29 -0.93 6.31
C SER A 145 23.11 0.09 7.09
N LEU A 146 23.84 0.96 6.39
CA LEU A 146 24.33 2.23 6.94
C LEU A 146 23.41 3.33 6.45
N MET A 147 22.71 3.98 7.37
CA MET A 147 21.64 4.93 7.09
C MET A 147 22.10 6.36 7.40
N ASP A 148 21.78 7.32 6.51
CA ASP A 148 21.97 8.75 6.78
C ASP A 148 20.82 9.28 7.64
N VAL A 149 20.98 9.18 8.96
CA VAL A 149 19.93 9.49 9.94
C VAL A 149 19.50 10.95 9.89
N ASN A 150 20.41 11.85 9.48
CA ASN A 150 20.14 13.28 9.43
C ASN A 150 19.56 13.75 8.08
N GLY A 151 19.41 12.84 7.11
CA GLY A 151 18.96 13.17 5.76
C GLY A 151 19.88 14.17 5.05
N SER A 152 21.15 14.20 5.40
CA SER A 152 22.15 15.13 4.87
C SER A 152 22.28 15.03 3.34
N ALA A 153 22.22 13.82 2.79
CA ALA A 153 22.21 13.55 1.36
C ALA A 153 20.99 14.19 0.68
N LEU A 154 19.79 13.94 1.22
CA LEU A 154 18.53 14.50 0.72
C LEU A 154 18.55 16.03 0.74
N ASN A 155 19.03 16.62 1.84
CA ASN A 155 19.17 18.06 2.01
C ASN A 155 20.12 18.67 0.97
N ARG A 156 21.24 18.00 0.67
CA ARG A 156 22.24 18.48 -0.30
C ARG A 156 21.75 18.40 -1.75
N ILE A 157 20.95 17.40 -2.08
CA ILE A 157 20.29 17.28 -3.40
C ILE A 157 19.25 18.39 -3.59
N GLY A 158 18.43 18.60 -2.55
CA GLY A 158 17.31 19.54 -2.53
C GLY A 158 16.10 19.07 -3.35
N HIS A 159 14.90 19.48 -2.93
CA HIS A 159 13.63 19.06 -3.54
C HIS A 159 13.53 19.31 -5.05
N LYS A 160 14.17 20.39 -5.56
CA LYS A 160 14.14 20.74 -7.00
C LYS A 160 14.80 19.69 -7.88
N ASN A 161 15.79 18.96 -7.37
CA ASN A 161 16.55 17.96 -8.13
C ASN A 161 16.05 16.53 -7.87
N LEU A 162 15.40 16.29 -6.73
CA LEU A 162 14.98 14.97 -6.27
C LEU A 162 14.15 14.21 -7.32
N GLY A 163 13.15 14.86 -7.91
CA GLY A 163 12.28 14.22 -8.91
C GLY A 163 13.04 13.70 -10.15
N LYS A 164 14.08 14.43 -10.61
CA LYS A 164 14.89 13.99 -11.76
C LYS A 164 15.81 12.83 -11.42
N ILE A 165 16.38 12.84 -10.22
CA ILE A 165 17.31 11.81 -9.75
C ILE A 165 16.55 10.50 -9.51
N THR A 166 15.46 10.57 -8.76
CA THR A 166 14.62 9.41 -8.45
C THR A 166 13.98 8.80 -9.70
N ALA A 167 13.52 9.62 -10.66
CA ALA A 167 13.02 9.12 -11.93
C ALA A 167 14.08 8.34 -12.73
N ALA A 168 15.33 8.81 -12.74
CA ALA A 168 16.43 8.11 -13.42
C ALA A 168 16.82 6.80 -12.71
N ILE A 169 16.85 6.81 -11.37
CA ILE A 169 17.11 5.58 -10.59
C ILE A 169 15.98 4.57 -10.78
N LYS A 170 14.72 5.01 -10.83
CA LYS A 170 13.57 4.15 -11.10
C LYS A 170 13.60 3.56 -12.51
N GLU A 171 14.03 4.34 -13.49
CA GLU A 171 14.19 3.90 -14.88
C GLU A 171 15.27 2.81 -15.02
N VAL A 172 16.39 2.95 -14.31
CA VAL A 172 17.58 2.09 -14.49
C VAL A 172 17.61 0.90 -13.52
N LEU A 173 17.22 1.12 -12.25
CA LEU A 173 17.30 0.12 -11.19
C LEU A 173 15.93 -0.39 -10.74
N PHE A 174 14.83 0.15 -11.29
CA PHE A 174 13.45 -0.18 -10.87
C PHE A 174 13.15 0.14 -9.39
N VAL A 175 13.95 1.01 -8.76
CA VAL A 175 13.78 1.44 -7.37
C VAL A 175 13.10 2.80 -7.28
N ASP A 176 11.99 2.88 -6.55
CA ASP A 176 11.24 4.12 -6.32
C ASP A 176 11.69 4.85 -5.04
N LEU A 177 12.76 5.64 -5.17
CA LEU A 177 13.27 6.45 -4.06
C LEU A 177 12.38 7.66 -3.69
N ILE A 178 11.28 7.94 -4.42
CA ILE A 178 10.27 8.91 -3.94
C ILE A 178 9.44 8.25 -2.83
N LYS A 179 9.14 6.96 -2.97
CA LYS A 179 8.42 6.18 -1.95
C LYS A 179 9.31 5.85 -0.75
N TYR A 180 10.60 5.63 -0.98
CA TYR A 180 11.58 5.16 0.02
C TYR A 180 12.71 6.19 0.25
N GLN A 181 12.35 7.43 0.58
CA GLN A 181 13.29 8.55 0.70
C GLN A 181 14.27 8.40 1.86
N GLU A 182 13.90 7.64 2.88
CA GLU A 182 14.72 7.32 4.06
C GLU A 182 16.00 6.54 3.70
N TYR A 183 16.06 5.91 2.53
CA TYR A 183 17.24 5.20 2.03
C TYR A 183 18.17 6.07 1.17
N ILE A 184 17.84 7.35 0.96
CA ILE A 184 18.72 8.26 0.22
C ILE A 184 19.98 8.53 1.05
N GLY A 185 21.13 8.23 0.46
CA GLY A 185 22.44 8.31 1.11
C GLY A 185 22.90 7.00 1.77
N SER A 186 22.07 5.94 1.72
CA SER A 186 22.37 4.68 2.40
C SER A 186 23.35 3.79 1.65
N PHE A 187 24.03 2.93 2.42
CA PHE A 187 24.74 1.75 1.92
C PHE A 187 24.03 0.52 2.45
N LEU A 188 23.65 -0.41 1.57
CA LEU A 188 22.98 -1.65 1.92
C LEU A 188 23.93 -2.81 1.66
N PHE A 189 24.10 -3.69 2.64
CA PHE A 189 24.88 -4.92 2.54
C PHE A 189 23.93 -6.12 2.57
N SER A 190 23.75 -6.77 1.43
CA SER A 190 22.85 -7.92 1.25
C SER A 190 23.63 -9.22 1.10
N MET A 191 23.16 -10.24 1.81
CA MET A 191 23.70 -11.58 1.84
C MET A 191 22.57 -12.58 1.58
N PRO A 192 22.29 -12.93 0.31
CA PRO A 192 21.32 -13.97 -0.04
C PRO A 192 21.65 -15.31 0.63
N ASN A 193 20.64 -16.15 0.82
CA ASN A 193 20.80 -17.45 1.47
C ASN A 193 21.92 -18.28 0.81
N PRO A 194 23.00 -18.62 1.56
CA PRO A 194 24.16 -19.29 0.99
C PRO A 194 24.00 -20.81 0.88
N TYR A 195 22.98 -21.39 1.52
CA TYR A 195 22.72 -22.84 1.49
C TYR A 195 21.66 -23.21 0.45
N LEU A 196 20.59 -22.43 0.36
CA LEU A 196 19.40 -22.74 -0.42
C LEU A 196 19.35 -21.91 -1.70
N ARG A 197 19.03 -22.56 -2.83
CA ARG A 197 18.57 -21.90 -4.06
C ARG A 197 17.06 -21.70 -4.05
N ASN A 198 16.33 -22.56 -3.33
CA ASN A 198 14.91 -22.48 -3.09
C ASN A 198 14.51 -23.45 -1.96
N HIS A 199 13.30 -23.33 -1.45
CA HIS A 199 12.65 -24.37 -0.66
C HIS A 199 11.14 -24.40 -0.97
N SER A 200 10.48 -25.51 -0.67
CA SER A 200 9.03 -25.65 -0.84
C SER A 200 8.41 -26.17 0.44
N ILE A 201 7.36 -25.52 0.90
CA ILE A 201 6.58 -25.93 2.07
C ILE A 201 5.15 -26.20 1.60
N ARG A 202 4.66 -27.42 1.84
CA ARG A 202 3.33 -27.85 1.41
C ARG A 202 2.64 -28.60 2.52
N LEU A 203 1.33 -28.39 2.68
CA LEU A 203 0.51 -29.23 3.54
C LEU A 203 0.16 -30.51 2.79
N HIS A 204 0.33 -31.68 3.42
CA HIS A 204 -0.09 -32.96 2.87
C HIS A 204 -1.61 -32.94 2.59
N HIS A 205 -2.08 -33.70 1.59
CA HIS A 205 -3.48 -33.69 1.16
C HIS A 205 -4.48 -34.00 2.29
N GLU A 206 -4.07 -34.86 3.22
CA GLU A 206 -4.87 -35.24 4.39
C GLU A 206 -4.75 -34.24 5.56
N GLN A 207 -3.94 -33.20 5.42
CA GLN A 207 -3.66 -32.17 6.44
C GLN A 207 -3.09 -32.71 7.76
N THR A 208 -2.47 -33.89 7.70
CA THR A 208 -1.84 -34.59 8.82
C THR A 208 -0.33 -34.40 8.88
N ALA A 209 0.28 -33.81 7.85
CA ALA A 209 1.72 -33.58 7.78
C ALA A 209 2.06 -32.33 6.95
N VAL A 210 3.22 -31.74 7.23
CA VAL A 210 3.86 -30.70 6.42
C VAL A 210 5.04 -31.31 5.68
N ILE A 211 5.10 -31.09 4.38
CA ILE A 211 6.21 -31.49 3.52
C ILE A 211 7.11 -30.27 3.32
N VAL A 212 8.39 -30.41 3.66
CA VAL A 212 9.42 -29.39 3.45
C VAL A 212 10.48 -29.96 2.51
N GLU A 213 10.72 -29.29 1.39
CA GLU A 213 11.73 -29.68 0.40
C GLU A 213 12.79 -28.59 0.27
N PHE A 214 14.05 -28.98 0.37
CA PHE A 214 15.20 -28.11 0.23
C PHE A 214 15.86 -28.30 -1.12
N TYR A 215 16.08 -27.19 -1.80
CA TYR A 215 16.90 -27.14 -3.00
C TYR A 215 18.23 -26.48 -2.60
N LEU A 216 19.24 -27.31 -2.35
CA LEU A 216 20.57 -26.88 -1.93
C LEU A 216 21.38 -26.31 -3.11
N ARG A 217 22.28 -25.38 -2.80
CA ARG A 217 23.34 -24.92 -3.72
C ARG A 217 24.44 -25.97 -3.84
N HIS A 218 25.17 -25.96 -4.95
CA HIS A 218 26.26 -26.91 -5.18
C HIS A 218 27.31 -26.88 -4.06
N GLY A 219 27.59 -28.05 -3.50
CA GLY A 219 28.59 -28.24 -2.44
C GLY A 219 28.15 -27.79 -1.04
N MET A 220 26.90 -27.37 -0.86
CA MET A 220 26.34 -26.99 0.44
C MET A 220 25.55 -28.15 1.05
N ASP A 221 25.55 -28.23 2.38
CA ASP A 221 24.76 -29.18 3.17
C ASP A 221 24.05 -28.44 4.31
N LEU A 222 22.84 -28.89 4.65
CA LEU A 222 22.05 -28.39 5.78
C LEU A 222 21.89 -29.43 6.90
N LYS A 223 22.55 -30.59 6.79
CA LYS A 223 22.53 -31.60 7.85
C LYS A 223 22.99 -31.03 9.19
N GLY A 224 22.22 -31.31 10.24
CA GLY A 224 22.42 -30.75 11.58
C GLY A 224 21.73 -29.41 11.81
N GLY A 225 21.14 -28.79 10.77
CA GLY A 225 20.24 -27.64 10.92
C GLY A 225 18.90 -28.03 11.56
N GLU A 226 18.01 -27.05 11.74
CA GLU A 226 16.71 -27.26 12.39
C GLU A 226 15.56 -26.64 11.56
N ILE A 227 14.45 -27.37 11.46
CA ILE A 227 13.15 -26.85 11.01
C ILE A 227 12.29 -26.63 12.24
N GLU A 228 11.74 -25.43 12.38
CA GLU A 228 10.73 -25.13 13.38
C GLU A 228 9.40 -24.76 12.72
N LEU A 229 8.36 -25.52 13.06
CA LEU A 229 6.97 -25.26 12.65
C LEU A 229 6.21 -24.68 13.84
N VAL A 230 5.56 -23.54 13.65
CA VAL A 230 4.70 -22.89 14.65
C VAL A 230 3.32 -22.66 14.04
N ASP A 231 2.30 -23.23 14.67
CA ASP A 231 0.91 -22.91 14.33
C ASP A 231 0.49 -21.65 15.08
N GLU A 232 0.35 -20.55 14.34
CA GLU A 232 -0.18 -19.28 14.81
C GLU A 232 -1.70 -19.28 14.66
N ARG A 233 -2.41 -19.16 15.79
CA ARG A 233 -3.87 -19.05 15.84
C ARG A 233 -4.27 -17.68 16.39
N ARG A 234 -5.49 -17.25 16.11
CA ARG A 234 -6.02 -16.00 16.68
C ARG A 234 -6.02 -15.98 18.21
N GLY A 235 -6.23 -17.14 18.85
CA GLY A 235 -6.21 -17.29 20.31
C GLY A 235 -4.82 -17.50 20.94
N GLY A 236 -3.74 -17.55 20.15
CA GLY A 236 -2.39 -17.79 20.64
C GLY A 236 -1.59 -18.74 19.75
N GLN A 237 -0.69 -19.53 20.35
CA GLN A 237 0.09 -20.53 19.63
C GLN A 237 -0.53 -21.91 19.83
N GLY A 238 -0.72 -22.64 18.72
CA GLY A 238 -1.17 -24.02 18.72
C GLY A 238 -0.02 -24.96 19.08
N PHE A 239 0.54 -25.64 18.09
CA PHE A 239 1.70 -26.50 18.27
C PHE A 239 3.00 -25.81 17.85
N VAL A 240 4.10 -26.27 18.47
CA VAL A 240 5.47 -26.00 18.02
C VAL A 240 6.17 -27.33 17.80
N LYS A 241 6.75 -27.55 16.62
CA LYS A 241 7.59 -28.72 16.33
C LYS A 241 8.97 -28.29 15.84
N LYS A 242 10.00 -28.90 16.42
CA LYS A 242 11.40 -28.76 16.01
C LYS A 242 11.90 -30.09 15.47
N ILE A 243 12.52 -30.09 14.29
CA ILE A 243 13.02 -31.28 13.61
C ILE A 243 14.42 -30.99 13.10
N SER A 244 15.38 -31.87 13.39
CA SER A 244 16.72 -31.81 12.81
C SER A 244 16.68 -32.14 11.32
N ILE A 245 17.43 -31.36 10.53
CA ILE A 245 17.57 -31.59 9.09
C ILE A 245 18.59 -32.70 8.91
N GLU A 246 18.17 -33.80 8.28
CA GLU A 246 19.01 -34.97 7.99
C GLU A 246 19.06 -35.28 6.49
N GLN A 247 18.08 -34.75 5.74
CA GLN A 247 17.88 -34.99 4.32
C GLN A 247 17.23 -33.77 3.66
N THR A 248 17.15 -33.76 2.33
CA THR A 248 16.59 -32.63 1.59
C THR A 248 15.06 -32.59 1.58
N VAL A 249 14.38 -33.67 1.97
CA VAL A 249 12.91 -33.75 1.98
C VAL A 249 12.43 -34.27 3.33
N HIS A 250 11.59 -33.49 4.01
CA HIS A 250 11.03 -33.85 5.30
C HIS A 250 9.51 -33.94 5.23
N MET A 251 8.95 -35.06 5.69
CA MET A 251 7.53 -35.20 5.96
C MET A 251 7.33 -35.15 7.48
N ILE A 252 6.78 -34.05 7.96
CA ILE A 252 6.67 -33.74 9.38
C ILE A 252 5.22 -33.94 9.80
N PRO A 253 4.88 -34.97 10.59
CA PRO A 253 3.51 -35.16 11.06
C PRO A 253 3.12 -34.00 11.97
N ILE A 254 1.91 -33.47 11.81
CA ILE A 254 1.34 -32.40 12.64
C ILE A 254 0.11 -32.92 13.39
N PRO A 255 -0.18 -32.42 14.61
CA PRO A 255 -1.28 -32.94 15.43
C PRO A 255 -2.66 -32.61 14.86
N TYR A 256 -2.77 -31.54 14.09
CA TYR A 256 -3.99 -31.05 13.44
C TYR A 256 -3.64 -29.98 12.40
N SER A 257 -4.58 -29.65 11.51
CA SER A 257 -4.41 -28.64 10.47
C SER A 257 -4.20 -27.22 11.08
N PRO A 258 -3.17 -26.48 10.67
CA PRO A 258 -2.83 -25.18 11.23
C PRO A 258 -3.72 -24.05 10.68
N GLU A 259 -3.92 -22.98 11.46
CA GLU A 259 -4.63 -21.77 10.97
C GLU A 259 -3.70 -20.92 10.11
N LYS A 260 -2.51 -20.65 10.64
CA LYS A 260 -1.41 -20.00 9.94
C LYS A 260 -0.11 -20.68 10.37
N LEU A 261 0.61 -21.25 9.41
CA LEU A 261 1.85 -21.94 9.72
C LEU A 261 3.02 -21.00 9.48
N ARG A 262 3.78 -20.74 10.54
CA ARG A 262 5.09 -20.11 10.47
C ARG A 262 6.15 -21.18 10.45
N VAL A 263 7.01 -21.16 9.44
CA VAL A 263 8.12 -22.10 9.27
C VAL A 263 9.43 -21.33 9.33
N ARG A 264 10.32 -21.77 10.23
CA ARG A 264 11.66 -21.21 10.40
C ARG A 264 12.70 -22.28 10.12
N ILE A 265 13.70 -21.95 9.32
CA ILE A 265 14.79 -22.86 8.94
C ILE A 265 16.09 -22.28 9.48
N PHE A 266 16.81 -23.07 10.26
CA PHE A 266 18.09 -22.72 10.87
C PHE A 266 19.22 -23.53 10.24
N SER A 267 20.37 -22.90 10.04
CA SER A 267 21.61 -23.56 9.63
C SER A 267 22.14 -24.49 10.75
N PRO A 268 23.10 -25.37 10.46
CA PRO A 268 23.76 -26.20 11.48
C PRO A 268 24.40 -25.42 12.63
N GLU A 269 24.77 -24.17 12.38
CA GLU A 269 25.33 -23.23 13.35
C GLU A 269 24.26 -22.50 14.19
N GLY A 270 22.97 -22.82 13.99
CA GLY A 270 21.84 -22.22 14.71
C GLY A 270 21.42 -20.85 14.16
N VAL A 271 21.88 -20.50 12.95
CA VAL A 271 21.58 -19.22 12.31
C VAL A 271 20.26 -19.30 11.56
N LEU A 272 19.32 -18.39 11.80
CA LEU A 272 18.06 -18.35 11.02
C LEU A 272 18.36 -17.94 9.56
N ILE A 273 18.13 -18.84 8.62
CA ILE A 273 18.43 -18.65 7.19
C ILE A 273 17.20 -18.51 6.32
N SER A 274 16.02 -18.91 6.83
CA SER A 274 14.76 -18.66 6.14
C SER A 274 13.56 -18.60 7.08
N GLU A 275 12.58 -17.76 6.75
CA GLU A 275 11.31 -17.63 7.46
C GLU A 275 10.15 -17.39 6.48
N GLU A 276 9.18 -18.31 6.50
CA GLU A 276 7.94 -18.22 5.74
C GLU A 276 6.73 -18.25 6.69
N ALA A 277 5.76 -17.36 6.45
CA ALA A 277 4.47 -17.37 7.13
C ALA A 277 3.36 -17.63 6.11
N SER A 278 2.96 -18.89 5.98
CA SER A 278 1.98 -19.31 4.99
C SER A 278 0.59 -19.37 5.64
N HIS A 279 -0.38 -18.68 5.02
CA HIS A 279 -1.78 -19.02 5.21
C HIS A 279 -2.08 -20.14 4.23
N PHE A 280 -2.29 -21.36 4.69
CA PHE A 280 -2.74 -22.41 3.77
C PHE A 280 -4.15 -22.06 3.33
N LEU A 281 -4.29 -21.60 2.08
CA LEU A 281 -5.59 -21.40 1.45
C LEU A 281 -6.29 -22.75 1.35
N MET A 282 -7.13 -23.04 2.33
CA MET A 282 -7.82 -24.33 2.41
C MET A 282 -8.85 -24.54 1.29
N ASN A 283 -9.27 -23.47 0.59
CA ASN A 283 -10.21 -23.52 -0.53
C ASN A 283 -9.82 -22.50 -1.60
N ILE A 284 -9.57 -22.96 -2.83
CA ILE A 284 -9.61 -22.10 -4.03
C ILE A 284 -10.97 -22.36 -4.69
N HIS A 285 -11.91 -21.43 -4.56
CA HIS A 285 -13.07 -21.40 -5.45
C HIS A 285 -12.60 -20.86 -6.81
N VAL A 286 -12.37 -21.76 -7.76
CA VAL A 286 -12.11 -21.36 -9.15
C VAL A 286 -13.45 -21.14 -9.82
N ASN A 287 -13.88 -19.88 -9.94
CA ASN A 287 -14.92 -19.51 -10.90
C ASN A 287 -14.34 -19.64 -12.32
N MET A 288 -14.50 -20.81 -12.94
CA MET A 288 -14.20 -20.97 -14.37
C MET A 288 -15.31 -20.31 -15.20
N GLN A 289 -15.04 -19.09 -15.66
CA GLN A 289 -15.84 -18.45 -16.70
C GLN A 289 -15.54 -19.11 -18.06
N LEU A 290 -16.42 -20.00 -18.53
CA LEU A 290 -16.38 -20.52 -19.88
C LEU A 290 -16.72 -19.39 -20.85
N ALA A 291 -15.87 -19.18 -21.86
CA ALA A 291 -16.11 -18.19 -22.91
C ALA A 291 -17.35 -18.60 -23.71
N GLY A 292 -18.45 -17.91 -23.46
CA GLY A 292 -19.67 -17.97 -24.24
C GLY A 292 -19.57 -17.17 -25.55
N PRO A 293 -20.61 -17.24 -26.39
CA PRO A 293 -20.60 -16.61 -27.71
C PRO A 293 -20.40 -15.10 -27.63
N THR A 294 -19.71 -14.54 -28.62
CA THR A 294 -19.44 -13.10 -28.72
C THR A 294 -20.76 -12.36 -28.98
N ARG A 295 -21.17 -11.49 -28.05
CA ARG A 295 -22.33 -10.62 -28.23
C ARG A 295 -21.87 -9.33 -28.91
N LYS A 296 -22.36 -9.09 -30.12
CA LYS A 296 -22.18 -7.82 -30.83
C LYS A 296 -23.15 -6.80 -30.27
N ILE A 297 -22.64 -5.79 -29.57
CA ILE A 297 -23.44 -4.67 -29.08
C ILE A 297 -23.21 -3.50 -30.02
N GLN A 298 -24.29 -3.07 -30.68
CA GLN A 298 -24.28 -1.92 -31.56
C GLN A 298 -24.79 -0.73 -30.75
N VAL A 299 -23.90 0.22 -30.46
CA VAL A 299 -24.27 1.41 -29.69
C VAL A 299 -24.71 2.49 -30.68
N THR A 300 -25.98 2.86 -30.61
CA THR A 300 -26.54 4.03 -31.30
C THR A 300 -26.31 5.26 -30.43
N GLY A 301 -25.75 6.32 -31.03
CA GLY A 301 -25.72 7.64 -30.36
C GLY A 301 -27.12 8.22 -30.24
N GLU A 302 -27.31 9.26 -29.41
CA GLU A 302 -28.60 9.94 -29.20
C GLU A 302 -29.25 10.47 -30.49
N ASP A 303 -28.50 10.61 -31.58
CA ASP A 303 -28.97 11.07 -32.90
C ASP A 303 -29.33 9.92 -33.87
N GLY A 304 -29.41 8.67 -33.38
CA GLY A 304 -29.80 7.50 -34.19
C GLY A 304 -28.75 7.00 -35.19
N THR A 305 -27.57 7.62 -35.26
CA THR A 305 -26.44 7.12 -36.08
C THR A 305 -25.57 6.14 -35.28
N ALA A 306 -25.31 4.96 -35.85
CA ALA A 306 -24.51 3.91 -35.23
C ALA A 306 -23.04 4.37 -35.14
N LYS A 307 -22.51 4.51 -33.92
CA LYS A 307 -21.15 5.05 -33.72
C LYS A 307 -20.08 4.04 -33.35
N GLU A 308 -20.40 2.82 -32.91
CA GLU A 308 -19.38 1.76 -32.75
C GLU A 308 -20.00 0.37 -32.53
N GLN A 309 -19.34 -0.65 -33.06
CA GLN A 309 -19.65 -2.07 -32.80
C GLN A 309 -18.62 -2.62 -31.81
N PHE A 310 -19.09 -3.10 -30.65
CA PHE A 310 -18.26 -3.81 -29.69
C PHE A 310 -18.58 -5.30 -29.74
N GLU A 311 -17.56 -6.11 -29.99
CA GLU A 311 -17.62 -7.54 -29.73
C GLU A 311 -17.26 -7.80 -28.27
N VAL A 312 -18.26 -8.09 -27.45
CA VAL A 312 -18.05 -8.47 -26.05
C VAL A 312 -18.15 -9.99 -25.95
N LYS A 313 -17.06 -10.67 -25.62
CA LYS A 313 -17.10 -12.10 -25.24
C LYS A 313 -17.97 -12.21 -24.00
N THR A 314 -19.11 -12.86 -24.12
CA THR A 314 -19.94 -13.17 -22.94
C THR A 314 -19.35 -14.41 -22.27
N PHE A 315 -19.38 -14.46 -20.94
CA PHE A 315 -18.98 -15.64 -20.19
C PHE A 315 -20.22 -16.18 -19.49
N SER A 316 -20.54 -17.45 -19.67
CA SER A 316 -21.56 -18.13 -18.85
C SER A 316 -20.86 -18.71 -17.63
N SER A 317 -21.33 -18.33 -16.44
CA SER A 317 -20.96 -19.00 -15.20
C SER A 317 -21.91 -20.18 -15.00
N ASP A 318 -21.47 -21.38 -15.34
CA ASP A 318 -22.10 -22.60 -14.83
C ASP A 318 -21.51 -22.88 -13.45
N ASN A 319 -22.33 -22.71 -12.41
CA ASN A 319 -21.98 -23.18 -11.07
C ASN A 319 -22.06 -24.71 -11.08
N ILE A 320 -20.92 -25.37 -11.16
CA ILE A 320 -20.85 -26.78 -10.74
C ILE A 320 -20.72 -26.76 -9.21
N ASP A 321 -21.87 -26.70 -8.53
CA ASP A 321 -21.93 -27.02 -7.11
C ASP A 321 -21.68 -28.52 -6.94
N ILE A 322 -20.42 -28.89 -6.70
CA ILE A 322 -20.12 -30.16 -6.04
C ILE A 322 -20.49 -29.95 -4.57
N LEU A 323 -21.78 -30.09 -4.27
CA LEU A 323 -22.30 -30.23 -2.92
C LEU A 323 -21.71 -31.50 -2.30
N GLN A 324 -20.53 -31.39 -1.72
CA GLN A 324 -20.23 -32.15 -0.52
C GLN A 324 -20.58 -31.24 0.66
N ASP A 325 -21.68 -31.57 1.33
CA ASP A 325 -21.93 -31.18 2.72
C ASP A 325 -20.72 -31.63 3.55
N LYS A 326 -19.70 -30.77 3.66
CA LYS A 326 -18.71 -30.89 4.72
C LYS A 326 -19.19 -30.00 5.85
N GLU A 327 -19.69 -30.63 6.91
CA GLU A 327 -19.87 -29.99 8.21
C GLU A 327 -18.67 -29.08 8.48
N GLN A 328 -18.93 -27.79 8.72
CA GLN A 328 -17.88 -26.85 9.11
C GLN A 328 -17.13 -27.43 10.31
N SER A 329 -15.82 -27.61 10.18
CA SER A 329 -15.00 -28.05 11.30
C SER A 329 -15.17 -27.07 12.48
N LEU A 330 -15.10 -27.57 13.72
CA LEU A 330 -15.18 -26.73 14.93
C LEU A 330 -14.23 -25.52 14.87
N HIS A 331 -13.06 -25.70 14.24
CA HIS A 331 -12.10 -24.63 14.00
C HIS A 331 -12.67 -23.52 13.11
N GLN A 332 -13.30 -23.84 11.99
CA GLN A 332 -13.92 -22.84 11.10
C GLN A 332 -15.02 -22.07 11.83
N LYS A 333 -15.81 -22.75 12.66
CA LYS A 333 -16.85 -22.14 13.48
C LYS A 333 -16.29 -21.18 14.54
N LEU A 334 -15.15 -21.51 15.15
CA LEU A 334 -14.46 -20.62 16.10
C LEU A 334 -13.85 -19.41 15.40
N ALA A 335 -13.20 -19.60 14.25
CA ALA A 335 -12.63 -18.51 13.46
C ALA A 335 -13.71 -17.52 12.99
N SER A 336 -14.86 -18.02 12.51
CA SER A 336 -16.00 -17.18 12.12
C SER A 336 -16.63 -16.47 13.32
N ALA A 337 -16.68 -17.11 14.49
CA ALA A 337 -17.19 -16.48 15.72
C ALA A 337 -16.28 -15.35 16.20
N GLU A 338 -14.96 -15.50 16.12
CA GLU A 338 -14.00 -14.45 16.46
C GLU A 338 -14.00 -13.30 15.46
N GLU A 339 -14.11 -13.60 14.16
CA GLU A 339 -14.31 -12.56 13.14
C GLU A 339 -15.58 -11.76 13.43
N SER A 340 -16.68 -12.45 13.77
CA SER A 340 -17.91 -11.79 14.19
C SER A 340 -17.72 -10.91 15.43
N ARG A 341 -16.96 -11.35 16.44
CA ARG A 341 -16.63 -10.53 17.62
C ARG A 341 -15.79 -9.32 17.25
N MET A 342 -14.79 -9.46 16.39
CA MET A 342 -13.96 -8.36 15.91
C MET A 342 -14.79 -7.33 15.15
N MET A 343 -15.67 -7.78 14.26
CA MET A 343 -16.61 -6.91 13.55
C MET A 343 -17.55 -6.18 14.50
N ASN A 344 -18.11 -6.89 15.49
CA ASN A 344 -18.93 -6.28 16.55
C ASN A 344 -18.14 -5.24 17.37
N GLN A 345 -16.87 -5.50 17.66
CA GLN A 345 -16.00 -4.58 18.38
C GLN A 345 -15.72 -3.32 17.55
N LEU A 346 -15.36 -3.48 16.26
CA LEU A 346 -15.17 -2.36 15.34
C LEU A 346 -16.44 -1.53 15.19
N GLU A 347 -17.61 -2.17 15.14
CA GLU A 347 -18.90 -1.50 15.08
C GLU A 347 -19.21 -0.73 16.37
N SER A 348 -19.00 -1.35 17.53
CA SER A 348 -19.19 -0.72 18.84
C SER A 348 -18.30 0.52 19.03
N GLN A 349 -17.07 0.47 18.51
CA GLN A 349 -16.11 1.58 18.56
C GLN A 349 -16.34 2.61 17.44
N ARG A 350 -17.34 2.41 16.57
CA ARG A 350 -17.59 3.20 15.37
C ARG A 350 -16.34 3.32 14.49
N LYS A 351 -15.49 2.29 14.43
CA LYS A 351 -14.30 2.28 13.57
C LYS A 351 -14.61 1.78 12.17
N PHE A 352 -15.43 0.74 12.09
CA PHE A 352 -15.94 0.20 10.83
C PHE A 352 -17.33 -0.37 11.04
N ILE A 353 -18.25 -0.08 10.13
CA ILE A 353 -19.61 -0.63 10.14
C ILE A 353 -19.99 -0.98 8.71
N TYR A 354 -20.47 -2.19 8.50
CA TYR A 354 -21.05 -2.62 7.23
C TYR A 354 -22.58 -2.61 7.33
N PHE A 355 -23.22 -2.00 6.36
CA PHE A 355 -24.66 -1.98 6.19
C PHE A 355 -25.00 -2.83 4.97
N PRO A 356 -25.71 -3.97 5.12
CA PRO A 356 -25.97 -4.89 4.02
C PRO A 356 -26.97 -4.30 2.99
N GLY A 357 -27.81 -3.35 3.40
CA GLY A 357 -28.74 -2.64 2.52
C GLY A 357 -29.77 -3.51 1.81
N ASN A 358 -30.10 -4.64 2.42
CA ASN A 358 -31.08 -5.61 1.92
C ASN A 358 -32.48 -5.42 2.52
N ASN A 359 -32.66 -4.48 3.46
CA ASN A 359 -33.93 -4.20 4.12
C ASN A 359 -34.01 -2.75 4.65
N GLU A 360 -35.22 -2.30 5.01
CA GLU A 360 -35.45 -0.98 5.61
C GLU A 360 -34.77 -0.83 6.98
N ASP A 361 -34.59 -1.93 7.74
CA ASP A 361 -33.89 -1.91 9.03
C ASP A 361 -32.42 -1.46 8.87
N SER A 362 -31.73 -1.89 7.82
CA SER A 362 -30.36 -1.47 7.49
C SER A 362 -30.30 0.05 7.25
N LYS A 363 -31.28 0.59 6.52
CA LYS A 363 -31.38 2.02 6.24
C LYS A 363 -31.69 2.82 7.50
N GLN A 364 -32.60 2.33 8.34
CA GLN A 364 -32.91 2.95 9.63
C GLN A 364 -31.68 2.96 10.54
N LYS A 365 -31.01 1.82 10.71
CA LYS A 365 -29.78 1.68 11.51
C LYS A 365 -28.68 2.63 11.02
N ALA A 366 -28.46 2.70 9.70
CA ALA A 366 -27.49 3.62 9.12
C ALA A 366 -27.83 5.08 9.43
N THR A 367 -29.11 5.44 9.34
CA THR A 367 -29.59 6.80 9.66
C THR A 367 -29.34 7.15 11.12
N GLU A 368 -29.69 6.24 12.03
CA GLU A 368 -29.54 6.43 13.47
C GLU A 368 -28.08 6.59 13.85
N ILE A 369 -27.18 5.80 13.27
CA ILE A 369 -25.74 5.90 13.51
C ILE A 369 -25.19 7.25 13.01
N ILE A 370 -25.53 7.70 11.80
CA ILE A 370 -25.06 8.99 11.30
C ILE A 370 -25.58 10.14 12.18
N ARG A 371 -26.85 10.09 12.61
CA ARG A 371 -27.42 11.06 13.56
C ARG A 371 -26.71 11.04 14.90
N GLU A 372 -26.43 9.85 15.43
CA GLU A 372 -25.68 9.67 16.67
C GLU A 372 -24.30 10.33 16.56
N LEU A 373 -23.58 10.09 15.47
CA LEU A 373 -22.26 10.67 15.23
C LEU A 373 -22.34 12.20 15.16
N ILE A 374 -23.24 12.75 14.33
CA ILE A 374 -23.41 14.21 14.17
C ILE A 374 -23.82 14.88 15.49
N SER A 375 -24.61 14.20 16.32
CA SER A 375 -25.03 14.74 17.63
C SER A 375 -23.88 14.95 18.62
N ARG A 376 -22.71 14.33 18.38
CA ARG A 376 -21.50 14.48 19.20
C ARG A 376 -20.66 15.69 18.83
N THR A 377 -21.00 16.40 17.76
CA THR A 377 -20.30 17.61 17.30
C THR A 377 -20.26 18.65 18.42
N ARG A 378 -19.06 19.17 18.70
CA ARG A 378 -18.86 20.26 19.66
C ARG A 378 -18.67 21.59 18.98
N GLU A 379 -17.82 21.62 17.96
CA GLU A 379 -17.34 22.85 17.32
C GLU A 379 -17.66 22.85 15.82
N ARG A 380 -17.45 21.72 15.12
CA ARG A 380 -17.54 21.71 13.66
C ARG A 380 -18.09 20.40 13.10
N CYS A 381 -19.11 20.50 12.27
CA CYS A 381 -19.63 19.39 11.47
C CYS A 381 -19.50 19.72 9.98
N VAL A 382 -18.78 18.90 9.22
CA VAL A 382 -18.69 19.05 7.75
C VAL A 382 -19.31 17.82 7.08
N ILE A 383 -20.24 18.07 6.16
CA ILE A 383 -20.85 17.03 5.32
C ILE A 383 -20.45 17.28 3.87
N CYS A 384 -19.68 16.36 3.31
CA CYS A 384 -19.29 16.37 1.91
C CYS A 384 -20.01 15.23 1.18
N ASP A 385 -20.97 15.58 0.32
CA ASP A 385 -21.67 14.61 -0.54
C ASP A 385 -21.94 15.22 -1.91
N PRO A 386 -21.46 14.61 -3.01
CA PRO A 386 -21.73 15.10 -4.36
C PRO A 386 -23.23 15.19 -4.69
N TYR A 387 -24.05 14.38 -4.04
CA TYR A 387 -25.50 14.25 -4.26
C TYR A 387 -26.32 14.79 -3.09
N LEU A 388 -25.75 15.76 -2.35
CA LEU A 388 -26.41 16.37 -1.19
C LEU A 388 -27.73 17.03 -1.59
N SER A 389 -28.82 16.66 -0.90
CA SER A 389 -30.15 17.21 -1.11
C SER A 389 -30.68 17.94 0.13
N GLY A 390 -31.72 18.78 -0.05
CA GLY A 390 -32.39 19.44 1.08
C GLY A 390 -32.96 18.46 2.11
N LYS A 391 -33.37 17.27 1.66
CA LYS A 391 -33.84 16.19 2.57
C LYS A 391 -32.72 15.68 3.48
N ASP A 392 -31.49 15.59 2.97
CA ASP A 392 -30.33 15.13 3.76
C ASP A 392 -29.98 16.15 4.84
N VAL A 393 -30.04 17.44 4.53
CA VAL A 393 -29.82 18.51 5.52
C VAL A 393 -30.85 18.44 6.64
N VAL A 394 -32.15 18.35 6.32
CA VAL A 394 -33.20 18.21 7.32
C VAL A 394 -33.01 16.91 8.13
N ARG A 395 -32.63 15.82 7.48
CA ARG A 395 -32.50 14.49 8.10
C ARG A 395 -31.32 14.36 9.05
N PHE A 396 -30.20 15.04 8.76
CA PHE A 396 -28.93 14.85 9.45
C PHE A 396 -28.41 16.11 10.14
N ALA A 397 -28.36 17.27 9.47
CA ALA A 397 -27.77 18.49 10.03
C ALA A 397 -28.52 19.00 11.26
N THR A 398 -29.83 18.79 11.33
CA THR A 398 -30.69 19.16 12.47
C THR A 398 -30.37 18.40 13.78
N HIS A 399 -29.55 17.35 13.71
CA HIS A 399 -29.21 16.53 14.87
C HIS A 399 -27.95 17.02 15.60
N VAL A 400 -27.29 18.08 15.11
CA VAL A 400 -26.22 18.76 15.83
C VAL A 400 -26.80 19.40 17.10
N ARG A 401 -26.34 18.95 18.28
CA ARG A 401 -26.86 19.42 19.58
C ARG A 401 -26.16 20.68 20.09
N SER A 402 -24.91 20.91 19.67
CA SER A 402 -24.15 22.09 20.07
C SER A 402 -24.67 23.31 19.33
N ARG A 403 -25.19 24.30 20.07
CA ARG A 403 -25.65 25.59 19.52
C ARG A 403 -24.50 26.47 19.02
N ASN A 404 -23.27 26.11 19.38
CA ASN A 404 -22.04 26.82 19.00
C ASN A 404 -21.23 26.03 17.97
N ALA A 405 -21.82 25.02 17.33
CA ALA A 405 -21.16 24.30 16.25
C ALA A 405 -21.46 24.94 14.88
N ASP A 406 -20.46 24.97 14.02
CA ASP A 406 -20.63 25.34 12.61
C ASP A 406 -20.93 24.10 11.76
N ILE A 407 -21.97 24.19 10.95
CA ILE A 407 -22.40 23.13 10.03
C ILE A 407 -22.02 23.57 8.62
N GLN A 408 -21.03 22.91 8.04
CA GLN A 408 -20.56 23.21 6.69
C GLN A 408 -20.95 22.09 5.74
N LEU A 409 -21.58 22.47 4.64
CA LEU A 409 -22.08 21.56 3.62
C LEU A 409 -21.30 21.79 2.32
N LEU A 410 -20.85 20.71 1.68
CA LEU A 410 -20.18 20.77 0.39
C LEU A 410 -20.88 19.83 -0.60
N GLY A 411 -21.54 20.42 -1.59
CA GLY A 411 -22.24 19.72 -2.68
C GLY A 411 -21.55 19.91 -4.04
N SER A 412 -21.94 19.10 -5.04
CA SER A 412 -21.42 19.24 -6.40
C SER A 412 -22.31 20.12 -7.28
N ALA A 413 -21.71 21.00 -8.09
CA ALA A 413 -22.46 21.81 -9.05
C ALA A 413 -23.28 20.94 -10.02
N LYS A 414 -22.75 19.78 -10.44
CA LYS A 414 -23.42 18.86 -11.37
C LYS A 414 -24.79 18.45 -10.83
N HIS A 415 -24.85 17.90 -9.61
CA HIS A 415 -26.11 17.46 -9.03
C HIS A 415 -27.05 18.64 -8.77
N LEU A 416 -26.52 19.76 -8.29
CA LEU A 416 -27.33 20.94 -7.98
C LEU A 416 -27.91 21.63 -9.21
N THR A 417 -27.37 21.40 -10.43
CA THR A 417 -27.98 21.86 -11.69
C THR A 417 -29.04 20.92 -12.26
N GLU A 418 -29.13 19.67 -11.79
CA GLU A 418 -30.09 18.71 -12.29
C GLU A 418 -31.52 19.12 -11.88
N LYS A 419 -32.49 18.89 -12.78
CA LYS A 419 -33.90 19.00 -12.44
C LYS A 419 -34.29 17.81 -11.56
N ALA A 420 -34.88 18.10 -10.41
CA ALA A 420 -35.56 17.14 -9.58
C ALA A 420 -36.82 16.61 -10.29
N SER A 421 -37.31 15.47 -9.81
CA SER A 421 -38.49 14.78 -10.36
C SER A 421 -39.80 15.59 -10.30
N ASP A 422 -39.83 16.69 -9.55
CA ASP A 422 -40.95 17.64 -9.44
C ASP A 422 -40.79 18.88 -10.34
N GLY A 423 -39.77 18.92 -11.20
CA GLY A 423 -39.52 20.00 -12.15
C GLY A 423 -38.71 21.18 -11.61
N TYR A 424 -38.45 21.21 -10.30
CA TYR A 424 -37.56 22.19 -9.67
C TYR A 424 -36.10 21.80 -9.84
N VAL A 425 -35.18 22.74 -9.65
CA VAL A 425 -33.74 22.44 -9.70
C VAL A 425 -33.21 22.16 -8.28
N ASN A 426 -32.34 21.16 -8.15
CA ASN A 426 -31.86 20.66 -6.86
C ASN A 426 -31.19 21.75 -5.99
N GLY A 427 -30.47 22.69 -6.61
CA GLY A 427 -29.84 23.82 -5.93
C GLY A 427 -30.84 24.70 -5.19
N GLU A 428 -31.94 25.08 -5.85
CA GLU A 428 -33.02 25.90 -5.29
C GLU A 428 -33.76 25.16 -4.18
N LEU A 429 -34.01 23.86 -4.33
CA LEU A 429 -34.63 23.03 -3.30
C LEU A 429 -33.74 22.94 -2.04
N LEU A 430 -32.43 22.74 -2.23
CA LEU A 430 -31.46 22.73 -1.13
C LEU A 430 -31.40 24.10 -0.42
N HIS A 431 -31.34 25.19 -1.19
CA HIS A 431 -31.32 26.55 -0.65
C HIS A 431 -32.60 26.87 0.14
N SER A 432 -33.75 26.48 -0.38
CA SER A 432 -35.05 26.63 0.30
C SER A 432 -35.10 25.84 1.61
N ALA A 433 -34.63 24.60 1.61
CA ALA A 433 -34.59 23.77 2.82
C ALA A 433 -33.69 24.38 3.91
N ILE A 434 -32.49 24.85 3.56
CA ILE A 434 -31.58 25.53 4.49
C ILE A 434 -32.23 26.82 5.02
N SER A 435 -32.81 27.63 4.13
CA SER A 435 -33.46 28.89 4.51
C SER A 435 -34.65 28.68 5.46
N GLN A 436 -35.44 27.64 5.25
CA GLN A 436 -36.54 27.28 6.14
C GLN A 436 -36.02 26.83 7.50
N LEU A 437 -35.00 25.98 7.53
CA LEU A 437 -34.38 25.53 8.79
C LEU A 437 -33.81 26.70 9.59
N SER A 438 -33.05 27.59 8.97
CA SER A 438 -32.48 28.77 9.64
C SER A 438 -33.55 29.75 10.15
N LYS A 439 -34.73 29.79 9.53
CA LYS A 439 -35.89 30.56 10.03
C LYS A 439 -36.53 29.90 11.25
N HIS A 440 -36.63 28.57 11.25
CA HIS A 440 -37.24 27.81 12.34
C HIS A 440 -36.33 27.67 13.56
N ASP A 441 -35.02 27.56 13.35
CA ASP A 441 -34.02 27.47 14.41
C ASP A 441 -32.80 28.34 14.08
N LYS A 442 -32.77 29.54 14.67
CA LYS A 442 -31.67 30.50 14.50
C LYS A 442 -30.36 30.07 15.15
N SER A 443 -30.37 29.01 15.97
CA SER A 443 -29.15 28.47 16.57
C SER A 443 -28.36 27.56 15.60
N LEU A 444 -28.99 27.12 14.51
CA LEU A 444 -28.32 26.36 13.45
C LEU A 444 -27.51 27.30 12.56
N ARG A 445 -26.18 27.21 12.64
CA ARG A 445 -25.25 27.94 11.78
C ARG A 445 -24.86 27.07 10.59
N ILE A 446 -25.69 27.08 9.55
CA ILE A 446 -25.50 26.26 8.35
C ILE A 446 -24.93 27.11 7.21
N GLU A 447 -23.78 26.70 6.69
CA GLU A 447 -23.16 27.26 5.50
C GLU A 447 -23.08 26.17 4.42
N CYS A 448 -23.57 26.45 3.21
CA CYS A 448 -23.46 25.52 2.09
C CYS A 448 -22.63 26.13 0.97
N ARG A 449 -21.67 25.35 0.47
CA ARG A 449 -20.79 25.72 -0.63
C ARG A 449 -20.86 24.72 -1.78
N VAL A 450 -20.61 25.21 -2.99
CA VAL A 450 -20.79 24.45 -4.23
C VAL A 450 -19.47 24.24 -4.93
N LEU A 451 -19.01 22.99 -4.99
CA LEU A 451 -17.76 22.66 -5.67
C LEU A 451 -17.97 22.74 -7.19
N LYS A 452 -17.21 23.62 -7.84
CA LYS A 452 -17.31 23.86 -9.30
C LYS A 452 -16.71 22.68 -10.09
N GLY A 453 -17.41 22.28 -11.16
CA GLY A 453 -16.99 21.21 -12.06
C GLY A 453 -18.12 20.78 -12.99
N ARG A 454 -18.37 21.53 -14.07
CA ARG A 454 -19.55 21.33 -14.95
C ARG A 454 -19.61 19.95 -15.64
N LYS A 455 -18.47 19.28 -15.87
CA LYS A 455 -18.41 17.95 -16.55
C LYS A 455 -17.91 16.79 -15.66
N LYS A 456 -17.06 17.06 -14.66
CA LYS A 456 -16.58 16.09 -13.65
C LYS A 456 -16.42 16.80 -12.31
N SER A 457 -17.09 16.33 -11.26
CA SER A 457 -16.93 16.83 -9.90
C SER A 457 -15.58 16.34 -9.35
N PRO A 458 -14.74 17.22 -8.75
CA PRO A 458 -13.55 16.79 -8.02
C PRO A 458 -13.88 15.97 -6.76
N LEU A 459 -15.09 16.16 -6.21
CA LEU A 459 -15.63 15.39 -5.10
C LEU A 459 -16.37 14.17 -5.66
N HIS A 460 -15.78 12.99 -5.51
CA HIS A 460 -16.41 11.69 -5.77
C HIS A 460 -16.73 10.96 -4.45
N ASP A 461 -15.80 11.06 -3.51
CA ASP A 461 -15.90 10.41 -2.20
C ASP A 461 -16.65 11.29 -1.22
N ARG A 462 -17.17 10.65 -0.17
CA ARG A 462 -18.10 11.27 0.77
C ARG A 462 -17.50 11.24 2.16
N PHE A 463 -17.52 12.40 2.79
CA PHE A 463 -16.88 12.60 4.08
C PHE A 463 -17.87 13.18 5.08
N LEU A 464 -17.81 12.65 6.29
CA LEU A 464 -18.44 13.23 7.46
C LEU A 464 -17.33 13.59 8.44
N ILE A 465 -17.14 14.88 8.68
CA ILE A 465 -16.14 15.41 9.61
C ILE A 465 -16.87 15.91 10.85
N ILE A 466 -16.50 15.38 12.01
CA ILE A 466 -17.04 15.77 13.31
C ILE A 466 -15.86 16.16 14.18
N ASP A 467 -15.69 17.46 14.38
CA ASP A 467 -14.51 18.07 15.00
C ASP A 467 -13.23 17.54 14.32
N GLU A 468 -12.39 16.78 15.04
CA GLU A 468 -11.14 16.19 14.52
C GLU A 468 -11.29 14.79 13.91
N ILE A 469 -12.50 14.24 13.88
CA ILE A 469 -12.76 12.87 13.41
C ILE A 469 -13.32 12.92 12.00
N VAL A 470 -12.71 12.15 11.09
CA VAL A 470 -13.22 11.97 9.72
C VAL A 470 -13.75 10.55 9.54
N TYR A 471 -14.94 10.47 8.95
CA TYR A 471 -15.53 9.24 8.45
C TYR A 471 -15.67 9.28 6.93
N ILE A 472 -15.41 8.13 6.30
CA ILE A 472 -15.72 7.89 4.89
C ILE A 472 -17.04 7.14 4.80
N LEU A 473 -17.91 7.60 3.91
CA LEU A 473 -19.18 6.96 3.60
C LEU A 473 -19.07 6.24 2.25
N GLY A 474 -19.40 4.95 2.22
CA GLY A 474 -19.35 4.13 1.00
C GLY A 474 -20.43 4.47 -0.04
N SER A 475 -21.46 5.24 0.34
CA SER A 475 -22.54 5.68 -0.54
C SER A 475 -23.10 7.03 -0.10
N SER A 476 -23.89 7.68 -0.97
CA SER A 476 -24.50 8.98 -0.68
C SER A 476 -25.50 8.90 0.47
N LEU A 477 -25.64 10.00 1.21
CA LEU A 477 -26.54 10.14 2.35
C LEU A 477 -28.00 9.88 1.98
N ASN A 478 -28.39 10.22 0.76
CA ASN A 478 -29.74 9.98 0.23
C ASN A 478 -30.08 8.47 0.12
N GLU A 479 -29.10 7.64 -0.22
CA GLU A 479 -29.20 6.17 -0.36
C GLU A 479 -28.43 5.42 0.76
N TYR A 480 -28.08 6.09 1.86
CA TYR A 480 -27.20 5.49 2.85
C TYR A 480 -27.91 4.37 3.62
N GLY A 481 -27.36 3.17 3.54
CA GLY A 481 -27.92 1.96 4.12
C GLY A 481 -29.07 1.32 3.34
N SER A 482 -29.49 1.88 2.18
CA SER A 482 -30.49 1.25 1.29
C SER A 482 -29.88 0.26 0.28
N LYS A 483 -28.55 0.24 0.17
CA LYS A 483 -27.73 -0.73 -0.54
C LYS A 483 -26.52 -1.05 0.32
N ALA A 484 -25.82 -2.14 0.00
CA ALA A 484 -24.58 -2.50 0.67
C ALA A 484 -23.61 -1.31 0.71
N THR A 485 -23.24 -0.85 1.91
CA THR A 485 -22.37 0.31 2.10
C THR A 485 -21.62 0.21 3.42
N THR A 486 -20.62 1.08 3.61
CA THR A 486 -19.76 1.07 4.79
C THR A 486 -19.61 2.45 5.40
N LEU A 487 -19.40 2.47 6.71
CA LEU A 487 -18.86 3.61 7.45
C LEU A 487 -17.46 3.24 7.91
N PHE A 488 -16.47 4.07 7.63
CA PHE A 488 -15.10 3.84 8.09
C PHE A 488 -14.50 5.09 8.74
N LYS A 489 -13.97 4.95 9.95
CA LYS A 489 -13.25 6.03 10.65
C LYS A 489 -11.81 6.07 10.17
N VAL A 490 -11.37 7.22 9.68
CA VAL A 490 -10.01 7.41 9.18
C VAL A 490 -9.01 7.48 10.36
N PRO A 491 -7.96 6.64 10.39
CA PRO A 491 -6.96 6.67 11.46
C PRO A 491 -6.14 7.97 11.52
N ASP A 492 -5.78 8.53 10.35
CA ASP A 492 -5.08 9.82 10.22
C ASP A 492 -5.84 10.76 9.28
N PRO A 493 -6.69 11.65 9.82
CA PRO A 493 -7.60 12.47 9.03
C PRO A 493 -6.96 13.73 8.40
N ARG A 494 -5.73 14.07 8.76
CA ARG A 494 -5.13 15.41 8.52
C ARG A 494 -5.10 15.81 7.04
N HIS A 495 -4.79 14.86 6.16
CA HIS A 495 -4.73 15.12 4.72
C HIS A 495 -6.12 15.39 4.13
N ILE A 496 -7.14 14.65 4.59
CA ILE A 496 -8.53 14.81 4.12
C ILE A 496 -9.09 16.14 4.64
N GLN A 497 -8.88 16.46 5.91
CA GLN A 497 -9.32 17.74 6.49
C GLN A 497 -8.75 18.93 5.70
N ARG A 498 -7.43 18.97 5.46
CA ARG A 498 -6.79 20.06 4.70
C ARG A 498 -7.38 20.22 3.29
N GLN A 499 -7.66 19.10 2.61
CA GLN A 499 -8.24 19.13 1.28
C GLN A 499 -9.67 19.65 1.29
N VAL A 500 -10.49 19.19 2.23
CA VAL A 500 -11.87 19.67 2.41
C VAL A 500 -11.91 21.14 2.79
N ASP A 501 -10.99 21.60 3.64
CA ASP A 501 -10.86 23.02 4.03
C ASP A 501 -10.51 23.91 2.84
N SER A 502 -9.59 23.46 1.98
CA SER A 502 -9.26 24.15 0.72
C SER A 502 -10.50 24.22 -0.18
N TRP A 503 -11.23 23.12 -0.36
CA TRP A 503 -12.46 23.12 -1.16
C TRP A 503 -13.53 24.06 -0.62
N LEU A 504 -13.77 24.05 0.69
CA LEU A 504 -14.72 24.99 1.31
C LEU A 504 -14.27 26.44 1.07
N LYS A 505 -12.99 26.76 1.28
CA LYS A 505 -12.49 28.12 1.09
C LYS A 505 -12.60 28.62 -0.36
N GLU A 506 -12.36 27.76 -1.34
CA GLU A 506 -12.30 28.12 -2.76
C GLU A 506 -13.67 28.08 -3.46
N SER A 507 -14.64 27.36 -2.89
CA SER A 507 -15.98 27.19 -3.47
C SER A 507 -16.88 28.38 -3.15
N PRO A 508 -17.71 28.88 -4.10
CA PRO A 508 -18.72 29.88 -3.82
C PRO A 508 -19.77 29.34 -2.86
N SER A 509 -20.43 30.24 -2.12
CA SER A 509 -21.64 29.89 -1.38
C SER A 509 -22.77 29.45 -2.33
N LEU A 510 -23.73 28.69 -1.81
CA LEU A 510 -24.90 28.24 -2.58
C LEU A 510 -25.70 29.41 -3.16
N GLU A 511 -25.87 30.50 -2.40
CA GLU A 511 -26.62 31.68 -2.82
C GLU A 511 -25.90 32.45 -3.96
N GLU A 512 -24.58 32.66 -3.82
CA GLU A 512 -23.76 33.27 -4.88
C GLU A 512 -23.77 32.43 -6.15
N TRP A 513 -23.72 31.10 -5.99
CA TRP A 513 -23.74 30.17 -7.11
C TRP A 513 -25.08 30.16 -7.86
N ILE A 514 -26.21 30.13 -7.15
CA ILE A 514 -27.55 30.25 -7.76
C ILE A 514 -27.67 31.58 -8.50
N SER A 515 -27.29 32.68 -7.85
CA SER A 515 -27.39 34.04 -8.43
C SER A 515 -26.56 34.21 -9.71
N ALA A 516 -25.37 33.63 -9.75
CA ALA A 516 -24.52 33.63 -10.95
C ALA A 516 -25.15 32.82 -12.09
N ARG A 517 -25.81 31.69 -11.78
CA ARG A 517 -26.47 30.82 -12.76
C ARG A 517 -27.69 31.48 -13.40
N THR A 518 -28.52 32.17 -12.61
CA THR A 518 -29.69 32.89 -13.14
C THR A 518 -29.27 34.01 -14.09
N LYS A 519 -28.22 34.76 -13.75
CA LYS A 519 -27.67 35.81 -14.62
C LYS A 519 -27.08 35.29 -15.93
N GLU A 520 -26.49 34.09 -15.93
CA GLU A 520 -26.01 33.45 -17.16
C GLU A 520 -27.17 32.94 -18.03
N ALA A 521 -28.27 32.46 -17.43
CA ALA A 521 -29.45 32.02 -18.17
C ALA A 521 -30.21 33.21 -18.81
N ASP A 522 -30.29 34.35 -18.12
CA ASP A 522 -30.94 35.57 -18.62
C ASP A 522 -30.10 36.32 -19.69
N ALA A 523 -28.83 35.95 -19.87
CA ALA A 523 -27.94 36.54 -20.88
C ALA A 523 -27.90 35.73 -22.21
N ASP A 524 -28.46 34.52 -22.21
CA ASP A 524 -28.57 33.62 -23.36
C ASP A 524 -30.00 33.61 -23.97
N GLU A 525 -30.95 34.38 -23.41
CA GLU A 525 -32.24 34.79 -24.01
C GLU A 525 -32.14 36.18 -24.64
#